data_AF-A0A8T5S8P8-F1
#
_entry.id   AF-A0A8T5S8P8-F1
#
_cell.length_a   1.000
_cell.length_b   1.000
_cell.length_c   1.000
_cell.angle_alpha   90.00
_cell.angle_beta   90.00
_cell.angle_gamma   90.00
#
_symmetry.space_group_name_H-M   'P 1'
#
loop_
_entity.id
_entity.type
_entity.pdbx_description
1 polymer ?
#
loop_
_entity_poly.entity_id
_entity_poly.type
_entity_poly.pdbx_seq_one_letter_code
_entity_poly.pdbx_strand_id
1 'polypeptide(L)'
;MKNNIVELPSEYEEMLNRLETQITELFSEIHYYQALLTEKENTIIRLTTENRYLKAKAENVSSELTPPPTPPQQLAPPSPLSETSYTPPPPPQQLHPPSYPNKESYTPPPTPPQQLNPPTYLNQEASTTSMILPLTEPPTPPSEDTRVNKRVCPECGAMGFAIKEVDDRTRIISYNPQRIYAKKKVCTKCRKEWY
;
A
#
# COMPACT_ATOMS: atom_id res chain seq x y z
N MET A 1 -35.39 54.17 26.84
CA MET A 1 -34.43 53.58 25.90
C MET A 1 -34.98 52.22 25.51
N LYS A 2 -35.63 52.12 24.34
CA LYS A 2 -36.12 50.83 23.84
C LYS A 2 -34.94 50.16 23.13
N ASN A 3 -34.44 49.07 23.70
CA ASN A 3 -33.41 48.25 23.10
C ASN A 3 -33.93 47.72 21.77
N ASN A 4 -33.32 48.20 20.70
CA ASN A 4 -33.52 47.72 19.34
C ASN A 4 -32.81 46.37 19.26
N ILE A 5 -33.49 45.31 19.71
CA ILE A 5 -33.05 43.93 19.47
C ILE A 5 -33.14 43.76 17.97
N VAL A 6 -31.99 43.87 17.31
CA VAL A 6 -31.84 43.56 15.89
C VAL A 6 -32.15 42.07 15.76
N GLU A 7 -33.39 41.79 15.39
CA GLU A 7 -33.84 40.46 14.98
C GLU A 7 -32.92 40.01 13.85
N LEU A 8 -32.15 38.95 14.08
CA LEU A 8 -31.22 38.43 13.09
C LEU A 8 -32.04 38.09 11.83
N PRO A 9 -31.69 38.59 10.64
CA PRO A 9 -32.50 38.36 9.45
C PRO A 9 -32.65 36.85 9.22
N SER A 10 -33.88 36.38 8.99
CA SER A 10 -34.25 34.96 8.86
C SER A 10 -33.34 34.16 7.92
N GLU A 11 -32.77 34.80 6.90
CA GLU A 11 -31.80 34.20 5.99
C GLU A 11 -30.50 33.72 6.67
N TYR A 12 -30.03 34.44 7.70
CA TYR A 12 -28.85 34.04 8.47
C TYR A 12 -29.14 32.83 9.35
N GLU A 13 -30.35 32.72 9.89
CA GLU A 13 -30.76 31.57 10.69
C GLU A 13 -30.85 30.30 9.83
N GLU A 14 -31.39 30.40 8.61
CA GLU A 14 -31.38 29.30 7.65
C GLU A 14 -29.95 28.89 7.25
N MET A 15 -29.06 29.86 7.05
CA MET A 15 -27.66 29.60 6.72
C MET A 15 -26.93 28.90 7.86
N LEU A 16 -27.14 29.33 9.10
CA LEU A 16 -26.58 28.71 10.30
C LEU A 16 -27.05 27.26 10.44
N ASN A 17 -28.35 27.01 10.28
CA ASN A 17 -28.91 25.65 10.34
C ASN A 17 -28.33 24.73 9.24
N ARG A 18 -28.14 25.25 8.02
CA ARG A 18 -27.50 24.51 6.92
C ARG A 18 -26.05 24.16 7.23
N LEU A 19 -25.30 25.11 7.77
CA LEU A 19 -23.90 24.90 8.18
C LEU A 19 -23.80 23.90 9.32
N GLU A 20 -24.67 23.99 10.32
CA GLU A 20 -24.72 23.05 11.44
C GLU A 20 -25.03 21.62 10.98
N THR A 21 -25.94 21.47 10.04
CA THR A 21 -26.25 20.16 9.42
C THR A 21 -25.02 19.60 8.70
N GLN A 22 -24.35 20.40 7.88
CA GLN A 22 -23.13 19.97 7.17
C GLN A 22 -22.00 19.60 8.14
N ILE A 23 -21.84 20.38 9.21
CA ILE A 23 -20.85 20.11 10.26
C ILE A 23 -21.14 18.74 10.90
N THR A 24 -22.40 18.48 11.23
CA THR A 24 -22.81 17.20 11.84
C THR A 24 -22.57 16.02 10.91
N GLU A 25 -22.90 16.17 9.62
CA GLU A 25 -22.64 15.15 8.59
C GLU A 25 -21.14 14.87 8.46
N LEU A 26 -20.31 15.91 8.35
CA LEU A 26 -18.86 15.76 8.26
C LEU A 26 -18.28 15.09 9.51
N PHE A 27 -18.76 15.42 10.71
CA PHE A 27 -18.32 14.75 11.94
C PHE A 27 -18.70 13.26 11.93
N SER A 28 -19.91 12.91 11.46
CA SER A 28 -20.32 11.51 11.34
C SER A 28 -19.43 10.73 10.36
N GLU A 29 -19.04 11.34 9.25
CA GLU A 29 -18.16 10.75 8.25
C GLU A 29 -16.72 10.58 8.78
N ILE A 30 -16.21 11.56 9.53
CA ILE A 30 -14.91 11.46 10.21
C ILE A 30 -14.90 10.29 11.18
N HIS A 31 -15.93 10.16 12.02
CA HIS A 31 -16.04 9.05 12.97
C HIS A 31 -16.13 7.69 12.28
N TYR A 32 -16.87 7.61 11.17
CA TYR A 32 -16.96 6.41 10.36
C TYR A 32 -15.58 5.98 9.81
N TYR A 33 -14.84 6.90 9.19
CA TYR A 33 -13.53 6.56 8.64
C TYR A 33 -12.50 6.25 9.73
N GLN A 34 -12.56 6.88 10.89
CA GLN A 34 -11.71 6.52 12.03
C GLN A 34 -11.94 5.07 12.46
N ALA A 35 -13.20 4.65 12.61
CA ALA A 35 -13.53 3.27 12.97
C ALA A 35 -13.04 2.28 11.91
N LEU A 36 -13.23 2.61 10.63
CA LEU A 36 -12.76 1.79 9.51
C LEU A 36 -11.23 1.65 9.50
N LEU A 37 -10.50 2.73 9.74
CA LEU A 37 -9.03 2.72 9.82
C LEU A 37 -8.57 1.79 10.94
N THR A 38 -9.15 1.90 12.14
CA THR A 38 -8.84 1.01 13.27
C THR A 38 -9.09 -0.47 12.93
N GLU A 39 -10.19 -0.78 12.25
CA GLU A 39 -10.48 -2.16 11.81
C GLU A 39 -9.42 -2.68 10.82
N LYS A 40 -9.00 -1.86 9.86
CA LYS A 40 -7.96 -2.22 8.89
C LYS A 40 -6.60 -2.39 9.56
N GLU A 41 -6.24 -1.54 10.51
CA GLU A 41 -5.01 -1.68 11.30
C GLU A 41 -4.99 -2.99 12.07
N ASN A 42 -6.09 -3.34 12.76
CA ASN A 42 -6.23 -4.63 13.45
C ASN A 42 -6.08 -5.83 12.49
N THR A 43 -6.62 -5.71 11.28
CA THR A 43 -6.48 -6.74 10.24
C THR A 43 -5.03 -6.89 9.78
N ILE A 44 -4.32 -5.78 9.58
CA ILE A 44 -2.90 -5.78 9.21
C ILE A 44 -2.07 -6.46 10.31
N ILE A 45 -2.32 -6.12 11.58
CA ILE A 45 -1.60 -6.71 12.72
C ILE A 45 -1.80 -8.23 12.75
N ARG A 46 -3.03 -8.70 12.58
CA ARG A 46 -3.36 -10.14 12.54
C ARG A 46 -2.61 -10.86 11.42
N LEU A 47 -2.75 -10.37 10.18
CA LEU A 47 -2.12 -11.00 9.01
C LEU A 47 -0.59 -10.94 9.07
N THR A 48 -0.03 -9.87 9.65
CA THR A 48 1.42 -9.75 9.85
C THR A 48 1.92 -10.80 10.83
N THR A 49 1.18 -11.04 11.91
CA THR A 49 1.52 -12.06 12.91
C THR A 49 1.45 -13.46 12.33
N GLU A 50 0.38 -13.76 11.58
CA GLU A 50 0.21 -15.05 10.90
C GLU A 50 1.31 -15.30 9.86
N ASN A 51 1.62 -14.32 9.00
CA ASN A 51 2.70 -14.45 8.02
C ASN A 51 4.05 -14.69 8.69
N ARG A 52 4.34 -14.01 9.81
CA ARG A 52 5.56 -14.24 10.58
C ARG A 52 5.63 -15.69 11.08
N TYR A 53 4.52 -16.18 11.63
CA TYR A 53 4.43 -17.55 12.12
C TYR A 53 4.63 -18.58 11.01
N LEU A 54 3.93 -18.42 9.88
CA LEU A 54 4.04 -19.32 8.73
C LEU A 54 5.45 -19.32 8.13
N LYS A 55 6.10 -18.14 8.06
CA LYS A 55 7.48 -18.03 7.58
C LYS A 55 8.45 -18.79 8.48
N ALA A 56 8.35 -18.63 9.80
CA ALA A 56 9.18 -19.39 10.75
C ALA A 56 8.95 -20.91 10.62
N LYS A 57 7.69 -21.34 10.44
CA LYS A 57 7.36 -22.74 10.21
C LYS A 57 7.98 -23.29 8.92
N ALA A 58 7.94 -22.51 7.84
CA ALA A 58 8.55 -22.90 6.56
C ALA A 58 10.08 -23.02 6.66
N GLU A 59 10.75 -22.10 7.36
CA GLU A 59 12.20 -22.17 7.60
C GLU A 59 12.59 -23.42 8.41
N ASN A 60 11.78 -23.79 9.41
CA ASN A 60 12.02 -25.00 10.20
C ASN A 60 11.93 -26.28 9.35
N VAL A 61 10.87 -26.41 8.54
CA VAL A 61 10.69 -27.57 7.63
C VAL A 61 11.80 -27.63 6.58
N SER A 62 12.22 -26.49 6.04
CA SER A 62 13.32 -26.44 5.07
C SER A 62 14.65 -26.90 5.68
N SER A 63 14.86 -26.66 6.98
CA SER A 63 16.08 -27.07 7.68
C SER A 63 16.12 -28.58 7.94
N GLU A 64 14.97 -29.23 8.13
CA GLU A 64 14.89 -30.71 8.26
C GLU A 64 15.17 -31.44 6.93
N LEU A 65 14.91 -30.80 5.79
CA LEU A 65 15.09 -31.40 4.46
C LEU A 65 16.51 -31.22 3.88
N THR A 66 17.38 -30.42 4.50
CA THR A 66 18.78 -30.32 4.09
C THR A 66 19.57 -31.55 4.55
N PRO A 67 20.08 -32.39 3.63
CA PRO A 67 20.92 -33.52 4.02
C PRO A 67 22.22 -33.01 4.66
N PRO A 68 22.83 -33.79 5.58
CA PRO A 68 24.12 -33.42 6.16
C PRO A 68 25.17 -33.22 5.06
N PRO A 69 26.09 -32.26 5.22
CA PRO A 69 27.16 -32.03 4.24
C PRO A 69 27.93 -33.33 4.06
N THR A 70 27.94 -33.83 2.82
CA THR A 70 28.68 -35.04 2.47
C THR A 70 30.16 -34.78 2.75
N PRO A 71 30.85 -35.59 3.56
CA PRO A 71 32.28 -35.41 3.78
C PRO A 71 33.00 -35.53 2.43
N PRO A 72 34.04 -34.72 2.17
CA PRO A 72 34.80 -34.80 0.94
C PRO A 72 35.37 -36.21 0.80
N GLN A 73 34.90 -36.96 -0.20
CA GLN A 73 35.49 -38.25 -0.53
C GLN A 73 36.96 -38.01 -0.87
N GLN A 74 37.85 -38.57 -0.04
CA GLN A 74 39.27 -38.67 -0.35
C GLN A 74 39.43 -39.43 -1.67
N LEU A 75 39.93 -38.75 -2.69
CA LEU A 75 40.37 -39.37 -3.93
C LEU A 75 41.44 -40.42 -3.61
N ALA A 76 41.17 -41.67 -3.98
CA ALA A 76 42.15 -42.75 -4.01
C ALA A 76 43.35 -42.37 -4.93
N PRO A 77 44.56 -42.93 -4.69
CA PRO A 77 45.77 -42.54 -5.42
C PRO A 77 45.74 -42.97 -6.90
N PRO A 78 46.41 -42.23 -7.80
CA PRO A 78 46.41 -42.53 -9.23
C PRO A 78 47.39 -43.67 -9.57
N SER A 79 46.93 -44.63 -10.38
CA SER A 79 47.79 -45.56 -11.11
C SER A 79 48.52 -44.86 -12.28
N PRO A 80 49.71 -45.34 -12.70
CA PRO A 80 50.54 -44.63 -13.66
C PRO A 80 50.03 -44.73 -15.12
N LEU A 81 50.33 -43.65 -15.84
CA LEU A 81 49.92 -43.29 -17.19
C LEU A 81 50.29 -44.33 -18.27
N SER A 82 49.34 -44.59 -19.17
CA SER A 82 49.59 -45.13 -20.51
C SER A 82 49.20 -44.06 -21.55
N GLU A 83 49.97 -44.04 -22.64
CA GLU A 83 50.11 -42.97 -23.61
C GLU A 83 48.86 -42.63 -24.46
N THR A 84 48.73 -41.32 -24.70
CA THR A 84 48.20 -40.58 -25.86
C THR A 84 47.38 -41.31 -26.94
N SER A 85 46.10 -40.95 -27.02
CA SER A 85 45.43 -40.63 -28.29
C SER A 85 44.32 -39.60 -28.07
N TYR A 86 44.56 -38.38 -28.55
CA TYR A 86 43.57 -37.32 -28.57
C TYR A 86 42.50 -37.64 -29.62
N THR A 87 41.26 -37.83 -29.16
CA THR A 87 40.08 -37.77 -30.04
C THR A 87 39.30 -36.52 -29.64
N PRO A 88 38.95 -35.61 -30.58
CA PRO A 88 38.17 -34.43 -30.24
C PRO A 88 36.75 -34.82 -29.80
N PRO A 89 36.14 -34.12 -28.83
CA PRO A 89 34.80 -34.41 -28.36
C PRO A 89 33.74 -34.01 -29.42
N PRO A 90 32.60 -34.72 -29.50
CA PRO A 90 31.50 -34.33 -30.37
C PRO A 90 30.82 -33.04 -29.86
N PRO A 91 30.11 -32.30 -30.74
CA PRO A 91 29.49 -31.03 -30.39
C PRO A 91 28.36 -31.19 -29.36
N PRO A 92 28.07 -30.15 -28.56
CA PRO A 92 27.04 -30.21 -27.52
C PRO A 92 25.66 -30.39 -28.17
N GLN A 93 24.96 -31.44 -27.74
CA GLN A 93 23.54 -31.60 -28.07
C GLN A 93 22.75 -30.45 -27.41
N GLN A 94 21.94 -29.76 -28.20
CA GLN A 94 21.00 -28.76 -27.70
C GLN A 94 20.03 -29.44 -26.73
N LEU A 95 20.07 -29.00 -25.47
CA LEU A 95 19.05 -29.33 -24.49
C LEU A 95 17.72 -28.72 -24.94
N HIS A 96 16.74 -29.56 -25.22
CA HIS A 96 15.37 -29.13 -25.44
C HIS A 96 14.83 -28.50 -24.13
N PRO A 97 13.99 -27.45 -24.19
CA PRO A 97 13.39 -26.89 -23.00
C PRO A 97 12.40 -27.87 -22.36
N PRO A 98 12.25 -27.89 -21.03
CA PRO A 98 11.25 -28.71 -20.37
C PRO A 98 9.85 -28.20 -20.70
N SER A 99 9.01 -29.08 -21.24
CA SER A 99 7.57 -28.86 -21.35
C SER A 99 6.95 -28.74 -19.96
N TYR A 100 6.43 -27.55 -19.64
CA TYR A 100 5.63 -27.32 -18.45
C TYR A 100 4.32 -28.13 -18.53
N PRO A 101 3.95 -28.92 -17.51
CA PRO A 101 2.62 -29.47 -17.41
C PRO A 101 1.62 -28.38 -17.00
N ASN A 102 0.63 -28.21 -17.87
CA ASN A 102 -0.78 -27.90 -17.62
C ASN A 102 -1.15 -26.88 -16.52
N LYS A 103 -1.79 -25.77 -16.94
CA LYS A 103 -2.52 -24.86 -16.06
C LYS A 103 -3.75 -25.58 -15.51
N GLU A 104 -3.70 -25.98 -14.24
CA GLU A 104 -4.91 -26.34 -13.50
C GLU A 104 -5.76 -25.08 -13.27
N SER A 105 -7.01 -25.18 -13.71
CA SER A 105 -8.07 -24.22 -13.47
C SER A 105 -8.36 -24.12 -11.97
N TYR A 106 -7.99 -23.00 -11.35
CA TYR A 106 -8.47 -22.68 -10.01
C TYR A 106 -9.92 -22.20 -10.09
N THR A 107 -10.85 -23.05 -9.66
CA THR A 107 -12.19 -22.65 -9.25
C THR A 107 -12.10 -21.85 -7.94
N PRO A 108 -12.83 -20.73 -7.80
CA PRO A 108 -12.87 -20.00 -6.54
C PRO A 108 -13.68 -20.78 -5.48
N PRO A 109 -13.29 -20.76 -4.20
CA PRO A 109 -14.08 -21.36 -3.13
C PRO A 109 -15.37 -20.56 -2.84
N PRO A 110 -16.44 -21.21 -2.34
CA PRO A 110 -17.71 -20.56 -2.06
C PRO A 110 -17.63 -19.63 -0.84
N THR A 111 -18.23 -18.46 -1.00
CA THR A 111 -18.42 -17.41 0.02
C THR A 111 -19.30 -17.91 1.17
N PRO A 112 -18.93 -17.75 2.45
CA PRO A 112 -19.85 -17.95 3.56
C PRO A 112 -20.81 -16.75 3.70
N PRO A 113 -22.08 -16.96 4.10
CA PRO A 113 -23.06 -15.89 4.22
C PRO A 113 -22.77 -15.02 5.45
N GLN A 114 -22.63 -13.71 5.26
CA GLN A 114 -22.62 -12.75 6.36
C GLN A 114 -24.04 -12.54 6.87
N GLN A 115 -24.27 -12.97 8.11
CA GLN A 115 -25.48 -12.73 8.87
C GLN A 115 -25.39 -11.31 9.46
N LEU A 116 -26.22 -10.41 8.93
CA LEU A 116 -26.46 -9.07 9.48
C LEU A 116 -27.15 -9.20 10.84
N ASN A 117 -26.48 -8.76 11.90
CA ASN A 117 -27.12 -8.38 13.16
C ASN A 117 -26.34 -7.18 13.77
N PRO A 118 -26.97 -6.03 14.05
CA PRO A 118 -26.37 -4.97 14.84
C PRO A 118 -26.54 -5.22 16.35
N PRO A 119 -25.57 -4.91 17.21
CA PRO A 119 -25.82 -4.79 18.64
C PRO A 119 -26.33 -3.39 19.00
N THR A 120 -27.46 -3.39 19.68
CA THR A 120 -28.11 -2.29 20.41
C THR A 120 -27.29 -1.91 21.64
N TYR A 121 -26.87 -0.66 21.78
CA TYR A 121 -26.44 -0.06 23.06
C TYR A 121 -26.82 1.43 23.02
N LEU A 122 -27.97 1.82 23.61
CA LEU A 122 -28.18 2.21 25.01
C LEU A 122 -27.49 3.53 25.37
N ASN A 123 -28.33 4.57 25.42
CA ASN A 123 -28.09 5.88 26.01
C ASN A 123 -27.45 5.79 27.40
N GLN A 124 -26.44 6.63 27.64
CA GLN A 124 -26.36 7.31 28.91
C GLN A 124 -25.62 8.65 28.79
N GLU A 125 -26.32 9.65 29.28
CA GLU A 125 -25.99 11.07 29.33
C GLU A 125 -25.02 11.33 30.49
N ALA A 126 -24.06 12.23 30.29
CA ALA A 126 -23.43 12.95 31.39
C ALA A 126 -22.87 14.30 30.90
N SER A 127 -23.61 15.35 31.25
CA SER A 127 -23.21 16.75 31.22
C SER A 127 -21.96 17.03 32.06
N THR A 128 -21.19 18.06 31.66
CA THR A 128 -20.39 19.05 32.43
C THR A 128 -19.15 19.42 31.59
N THR A 129 -18.58 20.61 31.51
CA THR A 129 -18.80 21.96 32.07
C THR A 129 -17.69 22.84 31.47
N SER A 130 -17.97 24.12 31.17
CA SER A 130 -17.05 25.27 30.94
C SER A 130 -16.09 25.21 29.74
N MET A 131 -16.30 26.01 28.68
CA MET A 131 -15.95 27.44 28.52
C MET A 131 -14.49 27.81 28.87
N ILE A 132 -13.71 28.10 27.82
CA ILE A 132 -12.91 29.34 27.55
C ILE A 132 -11.77 29.00 26.57
N LEU A 133 -11.72 29.68 25.41
CA LEU A 133 -10.53 30.35 24.85
C LEU A 133 -10.88 31.08 23.52
N PRO A 134 -10.12 32.13 23.15
CA PRO A 134 -10.60 33.26 22.38
C PRO A 134 -10.46 33.11 20.86
N LEU A 135 -11.20 34.00 20.20
CA LEU A 135 -11.22 34.34 18.78
C LEU A 135 -9.81 34.55 18.19
N THR A 136 -9.49 33.87 17.09
CA THR A 136 -8.48 34.31 16.11
C THR A 136 -8.90 33.86 14.72
N GLU A 137 -8.79 34.79 13.76
CA GLU A 137 -9.23 34.73 12.36
C GLU A 137 -8.56 33.62 11.51
N PRO A 138 -9.22 33.08 10.46
CA PRO A 138 -8.58 32.54 9.25
C PRO A 138 -8.38 33.67 8.20
N PRO A 139 -7.50 33.59 7.16
CA PRO A 139 -7.15 32.39 6.37
C PRO A 139 -5.71 32.32 5.78
N THR A 140 -5.14 31.12 5.59
CA THR A 140 -4.35 30.75 4.37
C THR A 140 -3.95 29.26 4.39
N PRO A 141 -4.30 28.46 3.37
CA PRO A 141 -3.55 27.24 3.06
C PRO A 141 -2.55 27.56 1.94
N PRO A 142 -1.26 27.30 2.17
CA PRO A 142 -0.62 26.35 1.27
C PRO A 142 0.35 25.47 2.08
N SER A 143 0.03 24.19 2.16
CA SER A 143 1.07 23.19 2.41
C SER A 143 0.70 21.95 1.62
N GLU A 144 1.00 22.03 0.32
CA GLU A 144 1.34 20.83 -0.43
C GLU A 144 2.44 20.11 0.33
N ASP A 145 2.19 18.83 0.56
CA ASP A 145 3.06 17.81 1.15
C ASP A 145 4.49 17.95 0.60
N THR A 146 5.32 18.75 1.29
CA THR A 146 6.70 18.98 0.90
C THR A 146 7.53 17.82 1.43
N ARG A 147 7.29 16.62 0.89
CA ARG A 147 8.30 15.57 0.87
C ARG A 147 9.48 16.13 0.09
N VAL A 148 10.55 16.45 0.81
CA VAL A 148 11.85 16.94 0.32
C VAL A 148 12.30 16.10 -0.88
N ASN A 149 11.92 16.53 -2.08
CA ASN A 149 12.17 15.85 -3.33
C ASN A 149 13.55 16.27 -3.85
N LYS A 150 14.59 15.54 -3.44
CA LYS A 150 15.92 15.58 -4.09
C LYS A 150 15.87 14.89 -5.48
N ARG A 151 14.91 15.25 -6.32
CA ARG A 151 14.76 14.69 -7.67
C ARG A 151 15.37 15.67 -8.65
N VAL A 152 16.37 15.21 -9.40
CA VAL A 152 17.07 15.97 -10.44
C VAL A 152 16.73 15.38 -11.80
N CYS A 153 16.39 16.22 -12.76
CA CYS A 153 16.17 15.79 -14.13
C CYS A 153 17.49 15.30 -14.74
N PRO A 154 17.54 14.09 -15.32
CA PRO A 154 18.77 13.56 -15.92
C PRO A 154 19.21 14.29 -17.20
N GLU A 155 18.32 15.07 -17.83
CA GLU A 155 18.61 15.73 -19.11
C GLU A 155 18.99 17.21 -18.94
N CYS A 156 18.29 17.96 -18.08
CA CYS A 156 18.53 19.40 -17.93
C CYS A 156 18.96 19.82 -16.52
N GLY A 157 19.13 18.88 -15.58
CA GLY A 157 19.55 19.17 -14.21
C GLY A 157 18.52 19.92 -13.35
N ALA A 158 17.31 20.19 -13.87
CA ALA A 158 16.26 20.87 -13.11
C ALA A 158 15.84 20.03 -11.88
N MET A 159 15.59 20.68 -10.75
CA MET A 159 15.32 20.02 -9.47
C MET A 159 14.04 20.51 -8.80
N GLY A 160 13.57 19.77 -7.79
CA GLY A 160 12.42 20.14 -6.96
C GLY A 160 11.10 20.20 -7.75
N PHE A 161 10.43 21.35 -7.73
CA PHE A 161 9.14 21.59 -8.38
C PHE A 161 9.15 21.43 -9.91
N ALA A 162 10.34 21.41 -10.53
CA ALA A 162 10.49 21.13 -11.95
C ALA A 162 10.23 19.65 -12.32
N ILE A 163 10.08 18.76 -11.33
CA ILE A 163 9.81 17.34 -11.54
C ILE A 163 8.41 17.00 -11.02
N LYS A 164 7.52 16.59 -11.92
CA LYS A 164 6.15 16.15 -11.59
C LYS A 164 6.05 14.63 -11.66
N GLU A 165 5.28 14.02 -10.76
CA GLU A 165 4.84 12.64 -10.92
C GLU A 165 3.56 12.59 -11.76
N VAL A 166 3.51 11.71 -12.75
CA VAL A 166 2.36 11.49 -13.62
C VAL A 166 2.13 9.99 -13.76
N ASP A 167 0.88 9.57 -13.87
CA ASP A 167 0.53 8.18 -14.12
C ASP A 167 0.93 7.76 -15.54
N ASP A 168 1.67 6.65 -15.63
CA ASP A 168 1.98 5.96 -16.87
C ASP A 168 0.84 5.02 -17.26
N ARG A 169 -0.04 5.51 -18.13
CA ARG A 169 -1.19 4.76 -18.64
C ARG A 169 -0.81 3.49 -19.42
N THR A 170 0.47 3.31 -19.76
CA THR A 170 0.95 2.11 -20.46
C THR A 170 1.30 0.96 -19.51
N ARG A 171 1.50 1.24 -18.21
CA ARG A 171 1.87 0.23 -17.21
C ARG A 171 0.84 0.19 -16.09
N ILE A 172 0.03 -0.86 -16.09
CA ILE A 172 -0.98 -1.09 -15.06
C ILE A 172 -0.38 -2.03 -14.00
N ILE A 173 -0.39 -1.57 -12.75
CA ILE A 173 0.06 -2.34 -11.58
C ILE A 173 -1.05 -3.29 -11.11
N SER A 174 -2.31 -2.83 -11.07
CA SER A 174 -3.46 -3.62 -10.62
C SER A 174 -4.75 -3.16 -11.27
N TYR A 175 -5.73 -4.06 -11.36
CA TYR A 175 -7.02 -3.85 -12.01
C TYR A 175 -8.24 -3.84 -11.07
N ASN A 176 -8.08 -4.01 -9.75
CA ASN A 176 -9.22 -4.21 -8.84
C ASN A 176 -9.10 -3.37 -7.56
N PRO A 177 -10.07 -2.49 -7.21
CA PRO A 177 -11.32 -2.16 -7.91
C PRO A 177 -11.19 -1.15 -9.07
N GLN A 178 -10.08 -0.39 -9.14
CA GLN A 178 -9.77 0.53 -10.24
C GLN A 178 -8.39 0.25 -10.82
N ARG A 179 -8.14 0.70 -12.05
CA ARG A 179 -6.82 0.58 -12.69
C ARG A 179 -5.83 1.48 -11.97
N ILE A 180 -4.86 0.87 -11.30
CA ILE A 180 -3.74 1.57 -10.67
C ILE A 180 -2.59 1.55 -11.68
N TYR A 181 -2.16 2.72 -12.13
CA TYR A 181 -1.05 2.87 -13.06
C TYR A 181 0.27 3.05 -12.33
N ALA A 182 1.38 2.67 -12.98
CA ALA A 182 2.70 2.98 -12.48
C ALA A 182 2.94 4.48 -12.54
N LYS A 183 3.69 5.03 -11.59
CA LYS A 183 4.09 6.44 -11.63
C LYS A 183 5.37 6.60 -12.45
N LYS A 184 5.41 7.64 -13.28
CA LYS A 184 6.60 8.16 -13.95
C LYS A 184 6.86 9.60 -13.52
N LYS A 185 8.10 10.03 -13.59
CA LYS A 185 8.55 11.41 -13.37
C LYS A 185 8.66 12.12 -14.71
N VAL A 186 8.15 13.35 -14.78
CA VAL A 186 8.20 14.20 -15.96
C VAL A 186 8.85 15.53 -15.58
N CYS A 187 9.89 15.92 -16.30
CA CYS A 187 10.48 17.24 -16.14
C CYS A 187 9.63 18.29 -16.88
N THR A 188 9.19 19.34 -16.19
CA THR A 188 8.40 20.42 -16.81
C THR A 188 9.23 21.32 -17.71
N LYS A 189 10.56 21.30 -17.59
CA LYS A 189 11.49 22.11 -18.40
C LYS A 189 11.78 21.46 -19.76
N CYS A 190 12.28 20.23 -19.76
CA CYS A 190 12.68 19.54 -21.00
C CYS A 190 11.69 18.45 -21.46
N ARG A 191 10.59 18.21 -20.72
CA ARG A 191 9.58 17.17 -21.01
C ARG A 191 10.10 15.74 -20.98
N LYS A 192 11.31 15.49 -20.47
CA LYS A 192 11.83 14.14 -20.27
C LYS A 192 10.95 13.36 -19.32
N GLU A 193 10.72 12.10 -19.65
CA GLU A 193 10.02 11.13 -18.81
C GLU A 193 10.99 10.03 -18.37
N TRP A 194 10.90 9.62 -17.10
CA TRP A 194 11.64 8.49 -16.53
C TRP A 194 10.90 7.91 -15.33
N TYR A 195 11.37 6.79 -14.77
CA TYR A 195 10.77 6.12 -13.61
C TYR A 195 11.58 6.41 -12.34
#